data_AF-A0A0F7JMS8-F1
#
_entry.id   AF-A0A0F7JMS8-F1
#
_cell.length_a   1.000
_cell.length_b   1.000
_cell.length_c   1.000
_cell.angle_alpha   90.00
_cell.angle_beta   90.00
_cell.angle_gamma   90.00
#
_symmetry.space_group_name_H-M   'P 1'
#
loop_
_entity.id
_entity.type
_entity.pdbx_description
1 polymer ?
#
loop_
_entity_poly.entity_id
_entity_poly.type
_entity_poly.pdbx_seq_one_letter_code
_entity_poly.pdbx_strand_id
1 'polypeptide(L)'
;MIAFHPHLFVRIVELDGPRAPMPRPLSSGFSEGRAYRVLGVYNPSESSDAYFILPNDRDEMWFICQRHLRFAGLHDTSAHHLDLGDVHATAAD
;
A
#
# COMPACT_ATOMS: atom_id res chain seq x y z
N MET A 1 -13.16 3.50 15.12
CA MET A 1 -12.72 4.60 14.24
C MET A 1 -11.35 4.21 13.71
N ILE A 2 -11.23 3.89 12.43
CA ILE A 2 -9.92 3.72 11.80
C ILE A 2 -9.64 5.04 11.08
N ALA A 3 -8.70 5.81 11.61
CA ALA A 3 -8.17 7.00 10.96
C ALA A 3 -6.79 6.64 10.39
N PHE A 4 -6.55 6.98 9.14
CA PHE A 4 -5.22 6.93 8.51
C PHE A 4 -4.90 8.32 7.96
N HIS A 5 -3.61 8.60 7.74
CA HIS A 5 -3.20 9.91 7.26
C HIS A 5 -3.65 10.11 5.80
N PRO A 6 -4.29 11.23 5.42
CA PRO A 6 -4.86 11.42 4.07
C PRO A 6 -3.79 11.43 2.96
N HIS A 7 -2.54 11.73 3.32
CA HIS A 7 -1.41 11.77 2.41
C HIS A 7 -0.57 10.49 2.44
N LEU A 8 -1.06 9.41 3.06
CA LEU A 8 -0.28 8.19 3.26
C LEU A 8 -0.05 7.41 1.96
N PHE A 9 1.22 7.13 1.67
CA PHE A 9 1.65 6.18 0.65
C PHE A 9 2.39 4.99 1.27
N VAL A 10 2.17 3.82 0.68
CA VAL A 10 2.81 2.56 1.06
C VAL A 10 3.48 1.92 -0.15
N ARG A 11 4.54 1.13 0.06
CA ARG A 11 5.16 0.31 -0.97
C ARG A 11 4.93 -1.17 -0.72
N ILE A 12 4.89 -1.95 -1.80
CA ILE A 12 4.75 -3.39 -1.74
C ILE A 12 6.08 -4.04 -1.34
N VAL A 13 6.00 -4.92 -0.36
CA VAL A 13 7.01 -5.93 -0.04
C VAL A 13 6.24 -7.23 0.12
N GLU A 14 6.04 -7.95 -0.99
CA GLU A 14 5.28 -9.19 -0.97
C GLU A 14 5.97 -10.19 -0.02
N LEU A 15 5.16 -10.85 0.80
CA LEU A 15 5.62 -11.85 1.74
C LEU A 15 5.45 -13.19 1.05
N ASP A 16 6.47 -14.03 1.14
CA ASP A 16 6.46 -15.37 0.56
C ASP A 16 6.18 -16.47 1.58
N GLY A 17 5.96 -17.69 1.06
CA GLY A 17 5.79 -18.90 1.86
C GLY A 17 4.35 -19.22 2.25
N PRO A 18 4.15 -20.29 3.03
CA PRO A 18 2.83 -20.88 3.29
C PRO A 18 1.92 -20.04 4.19
N ARG A 19 2.45 -19.01 4.86
CA ARG A 19 1.69 -18.10 5.73
C ARG A 19 1.53 -16.70 5.14
N ALA A 20 1.97 -16.50 3.89
CA ALA A 20 1.76 -15.26 3.17
C ALA A 20 0.25 -14.98 3.05
N PRO A 21 -0.20 -13.75 3.37
CA PRO A 21 -1.58 -13.37 3.11
C PRO A 21 -1.91 -13.48 1.62
N MET A 22 -3.20 -13.65 1.32
CA MET A 22 -3.73 -13.50 -0.03
C MET A 22 -4.64 -12.26 -0.06
N PRO A 23 -4.74 -11.57 -1.21
CA PRO A 23 -4.06 -11.85 -2.48
C PRO A 23 -2.57 -11.47 -2.46
N ARG A 24 -1.79 -12.09 -3.35
CA ARG A 24 -0.38 -11.75 -3.63
C ARG A 24 -0.30 -10.46 -4.47
N PRO A 25 0.15 -9.33 -3.92
CA PRO A 25 0.11 -8.04 -4.64
C PRO A 25 0.81 -8.07 -6.01
N LEU A 26 1.97 -8.72 -6.14
CA LEU A 26 2.73 -8.73 -7.39
C LEU A 26 2.01 -9.50 -8.50
N SER A 27 1.25 -10.54 -8.12
CA SER A 27 0.37 -11.26 -9.04
C SER A 27 -0.92 -10.49 -9.34
N SER A 28 -1.27 -9.51 -8.51
CA SER A 28 -2.49 -8.71 -8.57
C SER A 28 -2.26 -7.33 -9.18
N GLY A 29 -1.23 -7.15 -10.00
CA GLY A 29 -1.02 -5.91 -10.76
C GLY A 29 -0.36 -4.78 -9.97
N PHE A 30 0.32 -5.09 -8.87
CA PHE A 30 1.21 -4.15 -8.20
C PHE A 30 2.68 -4.39 -8.59
N SER A 31 3.45 -3.32 -8.57
CA SER A 31 4.90 -3.29 -8.80
C SER A 31 5.68 -2.85 -7.56
N GLU A 32 6.87 -3.43 -7.35
CA GLU A 32 7.78 -3.08 -6.22
C GLU A 32 8.40 -1.69 -6.35
N GLY A 33 8.53 -1.16 -7.57
CA GLY A 33 9.14 0.16 -7.84
C GLY A 33 8.24 1.36 -7.54
N ARG A 34 7.06 1.14 -6.98
CA ARG A 34 6.02 2.16 -6.81
C ARG A 34 5.53 2.28 -5.37
N ALA A 35 5.14 3.49 -5.02
CA ALA A 35 4.37 3.79 -3.82
C ALA A 35 2.90 4.00 -4.21
N TYR A 36 1.97 3.50 -3.40
CA TYR A 36 0.53 3.53 -3.64
C TYR A 36 -0.17 4.31 -2.55
N ARG A 37 -1.09 5.18 -2.95
CA ARG A 37 -1.93 5.94 -2.02
C ARG A 37 -2.86 4.99 -1.27
N VAL A 38 -2.92 5.17 0.03
CA VAL A 38 -3.91 4.50 0.86
C VAL A 38 -5.24 5.25 0.74
N LEU A 39 -6.27 4.57 0.23
CA LEU A 39 -7.63 5.13 0.10
C LEU A 39 -8.52 4.79 1.30
N GLY A 40 -8.16 3.75 2.04
CA GLY A 40 -8.93 3.24 3.15
C GLY A 40 -8.17 2.17 3.92
N VAL A 41 -8.63 1.89 5.13
CA VAL A 41 -8.14 0.78 5.94
C VAL A 41 -9.34 0.05 6.54
N TYR A 42 -9.37 -1.26 6.39
CA TYR A 42 -10.37 -2.17 6.91
C TYR A 42 -9.69 -3.17 7.86
N ASN A 43 -10.19 -3.33 9.07
CA ASN A 43 -9.78 -4.41 9.96
C ASN A 43 -11.03 -5.24 10.29
N PRO A 44 -11.06 -6.53 9.94
CA PRO A 44 -12.08 -7.42 10.47
C PRO A 44 -11.78 -7.64 11.96
N SER A 45 -12.75 -7.33 12.83
CA SER A 45 -12.61 -7.32 14.30
C SER A 45 -12.04 -8.59 14.94
N GLU A 46 -11.99 -9.70 14.19
CA GLU A 46 -11.52 -11.01 14.63
C GLU A 46 -10.07 -11.31 14.22
N SER A 47 -9.37 -10.36 13.59
CA SER A 47 -7.98 -10.55 13.13
C SER A 47 -7.05 -9.41 13.54
N SER A 48 -5.79 -9.77 13.79
CA SER A 48 -4.69 -8.80 13.91
C SER A 48 -4.29 -8.19 12.56
N ASP A 49 -4.81 -8.72 11.45
CA ASP A 49 -4.57 -8.19 10.11
C ASP A 49 -5.47 -6.98 9.78
N ALA A 50 -4.86 -5.95 9.24
CA ALA A 50 -5.52 -4.80 8.65
C ALA A 50 -5.31 -4.81 7.13
N TYR A 51 -6.35 -4.53 6.37
CA TYR A 51 -6.32 -4.49 4.92
C TYR A 51 -6.36 -3.04 4.48
N PHE A 52 -5.41 -2.66 3.64
CA PHE A 52 -5.34 -1.33 3.06
C PHE A 52 -5.99 -1.38 1.68
N ILE A 53 -6.83 -0.39 1.41
CA ILE A 53 -7.50 -0.24 0.13
C ILE A 53 -6.58 0.55 -0.78
N LEU A 54 -6.02 -0.11 -1.79
CA LEU A 54 -5.03 0.43 -2.71
C LEU A 54 -5.52 0.28 -4.16
N PRO A 55 -5.35 1.30 -5.02
CA PRO A 55 -5.43 1.14 -6.46
C PRO A 55 -4.13 0.51 -6.98
N ASN A 56 -4.20 -0.51 -7.83
CA ASN A 56 -3.03 -1.10 -8.46
C ASN A 56 -2.62 -0.34 -9.75
N ASP A 57 -1.66 -0.88 -10.51
CA ASP A 57 -1.17 -0.25 -11.74
C ASP A 57 -2.19 -0.23 -12.89
N ARG A 58 -3.32 -0.93 -12.73
CA ARG A 58 -4.42 -1.03 -13.71
C ARG A 58 -5.70 -0.31 -13.24
N ASP A 59 -5.59 0.54 -12.22
CA ASP A 59 -6.71 1.24 -11.58
C ASP A 59 -7.76 0.31 -10.93
N GLU A 60 -7.40 -0.94 -10.63
CA GLU A 60 -8.26 -1.86 -9.88
C GLU A 60 -8.11 -1.63 -8.38
N MET A 61 -9.21 -1.66 -7.63
CA MET A 61 -9.17 -1.54 -6.16
C MET A 61 -8.95 -2.89 -5.49
N TRP A 62 -7.99 -2.94 -4.56
CA TRP A 62 -7.64 -4.15 -3.84
C TRP A 62 -7.54 -3.94 -2.34
N PHE A 63 -7.82 -5.01 -1.59
CA PHE A 63 -7.62 -5.09 -0.14
C PHE A 63 -6.32 -5.82 0.12
N ILE A 64 -5.25 -5.08 0.40
CA ILE A 64 -3.92 -5.64 0.61
C ILE A 64 -3.62 -5.72 2.10
N CYS A 65 -3.33 -6.92 2.58
CA CYS A 65 -2.94 -7.14 3.97
C CYS A 65 -1.69 -6.31 4.32
N GLN A 66 -1.70 -5.65 5.48
CA GLN A 66 -0.63 -4.80 5.98
C GLN A 66 0.73 -5.50 6.07
N ARG A 67 0.73 -6.84 6.18
CA ARG A 67 1.97 -7.62 6.19
C ARG A 67 2.77 -7.50 4.88
N HIS A 68 2.10 -7.22 3.76
CA HIS A 68 2.72 -6.95 2.46
C HIS A 68 3.19 -5.50 2.27
N LEU A 69 3.00 -4.62 3.25
CA LEU A 69 3.16 -3.19 3.07
C LEU A 69 4.30 -2.63 3.91
N ARG A 70 4.99 -1.63 3.37
CA ARG A 70 5.90 -0.77 4.13
C ARG A 70 5.51 0.68 3.91
N PHE A 71 5.75 1.51 4.93
CA PHE A 71 5.60 2.96 4.80
C PHE A 71 6.52 3.48 3.69
N ALA A 72 5.96 4.27 2.77
CA ALA A 72 6.74 4.92 1.71
C ALA A 72 6.91 6.42 1.98
N GLY A 73 5.87 7.09 2.48
CA GLY A 73 5.93 8.51 2.79
C GLY A 73 4.57 9.15 2.98
N LEU A 74 4.58 10.46 3.26
CA LEU A 74 3.40 11.32 3.23
C LEU A 74 3.54 12.32 2.09
N HIS A 75 2.66 12.27 1.10
CA HIS A 75 2.73 13.13 -0.08
C HIS A 75 1.40 13.85 -0.32
N ASP A 76 1.44 15.19 -0.27
CA ASP A 76 0.33 16.03 -0.68
C ASP A 76 0.32 16.13 -2.21
N THR A 77 -0.53 15.33 -2.85
CA THR A 77 -0.65 15.23 -4.30
C THR A 77 -2.03 14.67 -4.65
N SER A 78 -2.45 14.76 -5.91
CA SER A 78 -3.63 14.07 -6.42
C SER A 78 -3.32 12.69 -7.01
N ALA A 79 -2.04 12.34 -7.18
CA ALA A 79 -1.64 11.06 -7.77
C ALA A 79 -2.03 9.87 -6.87
N HIS A 80 -2.38 8.75 -7.49
CA HIS A 80 -2.70 7.50 -6.79
C HIS A 80 -1.50 6.59 -6.60
N HIS A 81 -0.45 6.77 -7.39
CA HIS A 81 0.82 6.09 -7.26
C HIS A 81 1.96 7.04 -7.61
N LEU A 82 3.13 6.78 -7.05
CA LEU A 82 4.37 7.53 -7.28
C LEU A 82 5.49 6.53 -7.58
N ASP A 83 6.45 6.92 -8.41
CA ASP A 83 7.67 6.12 -8.57
C ASP A 83 8.54 6.30 -7.32
N LEU A 84 9.06 5.19 -6.76
CA LEU A 84 9.81 5.25 -5.50
C LEU A 84 11.11 6.04 -5.59
N GLY A 85 11.68 6.16 -6.79
CA GLY A 85 12.83 7.03 -7.04
C GLY A 85 12.54 8.49 -6.69
N ASP A 86 11.32 8.96 -6.94
CA ASP A 86 10.91 10.34 -6.70
C ASP A 86 10.55 10.58 -5.22
N VAL A 87 10.01 9.55 -4.55
CA VAL A 87 9.59 9.59 -3.14
C VAL A 87 10.77 9.81 -2.19
N HIS A 88 11.92 9.17 -2.45
CA HIS A 88 13.12 9.33 -1.61
C HIS A 88 13.76 10.71 -1.73
N ALA A 89 13.57 11.40 -2.86
CA ALA A 89 14.08 12.75 -3.05
C ALA A 89 13.29 13.78 -2.21
N THR A 90 12.00 13.58 -1.98
CA THR A 90 11.15 14.54 -1.26
C THR A 90 11.30 14.48 0.27
N ALA A 91 11.84 13.38 0.82
CA ALA A 91 11.98 13.19 2.27
C ALA A 91 13.29 13.74 2.85
N ALA A 92 14.17 14.27 2.00
CA ALA A 92 15.49 14.81 2.37
C ALA A 92 15.55 16.35 2.43
N ASP A 93 14.44 17.03 2.09
CA ASP A 93 14.22 18.47 2.32
C ASP A 93 13.39 18.72 3.60
#